data_AF-A0A928X3E6-F1
#
_entry.id   AF-A0A928X3E6-F1
#
_cell.length_a   1.000
_cell.length_b   1.000
_cell.length_c   1.000
_cell.angle_alpha   90.00
_cell.angle_beta   90.00
_cell.angle_gamma   90.00
#
_symmetry.space_group_name_H-M   'P 1'
#
loop_
_entity.id
_entity.type
_entity.pdbx_description
1 polymer ?
#
loop_
_entity_poly.entity_id
_entity_poly.type
_entity_poly.pdbx_seq_one_letter_code
_entity_poly.pdbx_strand_id
1 'polypeptide(L)'
;MDIRCRKGLCKYNDRFVCKAKEILVDSKVVCSTFIKESGKQNVQDITKRLFEIQPSFAPQRDCKALDIQCKADCQFNHNGRCVSNGITINSIKENPYCISFLRK
;
A
#
# COMPACT_ATOMS: atom_id res chain seq x y z
N MET A 1 4.77 4.30 -10.95
CA MET A 1 4.37 4.75 -9.60
C MET A 1 4.45 3.56 -8.66
N ASP A 2 5.56 3.34 -7.97
CA ASP A 2 5.63 2.22 -7.03
C ASP A 2 4.83 2.53 -5.77
N ILE A 3 3.78 1.75 -5.52
CA ILE A 3 2.97 1.86 -4.30
C ILE A 3 3.66 1.09 -3.18
N ARG A 4 4.08 1.80 -2.14
CA ARG A 4 4.71 1.19 -0.96
C ARG A 4 3.64 0.53 -0.10
N CYS A 5 3.74 -0.79 0.07
CA CYS A 5 2.81 -1.60 0.86
C CYS A 5 3.55 -2.24 2.02
N ARG A 6 3.20 -1.89 3.25
CA ARG A 6 3.80 -2.49 4.46
C ARG A 6 3.06 -3.73 4.97
N LYS A 7 1.96 -4.11 4.32
CA LYS A 7 1.24 -5.36 4.61
C LYS A 7 1.95 -6.53 3.93
N GLY A 8 3.08 -6.96 4.51
CA GLY A 8 3.93 -8.05 3.98
C GLY A 8 3.17 -9.35 3.72
N LEU A 9 2.16 -9.63 4.54
CA LEU A 9 1.27 -10.80 4.40
C LEU A 9 0.20 -10.66 3.32
N CYS A 10 0.10 -9.53 2.62
CA CYS A 10 -0.86 -9.38 1.52
C CYS A 10 -0.40 -10.20 0.31
N LYS A 11 -1.31 -10.93 -0.35
CA LYS A 11 -0.99 -11.67 -1.59
C LYS A 11 -0.43 -10.78 -2.69
N TYR A 12 -0.88 -9.52 -2.72
CA TYR A 12 -0.41 -8.50 -3.65
C TYR A 12 0.86 -7.78 -3.19
N ASN A 13 1.44 -8.12 -2.03
CA ASN A 13 2.72 -7.57 -1.61
C ASN A 13 3.86 -8.34 -2.27
N ASP A 14 4.80 -7.61 -2.84
CA ASP A 14 6.06 -8.12 -3.37
C ASP A 14 7.16 -7.19 -2.89
N ARG A 15 7.91 -7.63 -1.87
CA ARG A 15 9.05 -6.87 -1.33
C ARG A 15 8.70 -5.40 -1.06
N PHE A 16 7.65 -5.18 -0.28
CA PHE A 16 7.13 -3.85 0.08
C PHE A 16 6.51 -3.02 -1.06
N VAL A 17 6.27 -3.62 -2.22
CA VAL A 17 5.59 -2.99 -3.36
C VAL A 17 4.25 -3.69 -3.61
N CYS A 18 3.17 -2.91 -3.79
CA CYS A 18 1.88 -3.45 -4.17
C CYS A 18 1.85 -3.78 -5.68
N LYS A 19 1.42 -4.99 -6.03
CA LYS A 19 1.22 -5.46 -7.41
C LYS A 19 -0.25 -5.73 -7.76
N ALA A 20 -1.18 -5.22 -6.96
CA ALA A 20 -2.60 -5.23 -7.32
C ALA A 20 -2.82 -4.35 -8.56
N LYS A 21 -3.74 -4.73 -9.45
CA LYS A 21 -4.14 -3.90 -10.60
C LYS A 21 -5.05 -2.74 -10.19
N GLU A 22 -5.77 -2.91 -9.09
CA GLU A 22 -6.69 -1.94 -8.54
C GLU A 22 -6.48 -1.87 -7.01
N ILE A 23 -6.48 -0.68 -6.43
CA ILE A 23 -6.48 -0.48 -4.98
C ILE A 23 -7.73 0.30 -4.61
N LEU A 24 -8.60 -0.31 -3.81
CA LEU A 24 -9.78 0.33 -3.27
C LEU A 24 -9.53 0.72 -1.81
N VAL A 25 -9.58 2.03 -1.53
CA VAL A 25 -9.58 2.58 -0.18
C VAL A 25 -11.01 2.97 0.18
N ASP A 26 -11.56 2.35 1.22
CA ASP A 26 -12.92 2.60 1.67
C ASP A 26 -13.07 3.92 2.44
N SER A 27 -14.29 4.24 2.87
CA SER A 27 -14.58 5.45 3.65
C SER A 27 -13.93 5.46 5.04
N LYS A 28 -13.55 4.28 5.57
CA LYS A 28 -12.80 4.13 6.82
C LYS A 28 -11.29 4.21 6.59
N VAL A 29 -10.86 4.55 5.37
CA VAL A 29 -9.46 4.70 4.97
C VAL A 29 -8.72 3.35 5.00
N VAL A 30 -9.47 2.25 4.86
CA VAL A 30 -8.97 0.88 4.83
C VAL A 30 -8.83 0.41 3.39
N CYS A 31 -7.71 -0.23 3.06
CA CYS A 31 -7.52 -0.89 1.78
C CYS A 31 -8.35 -2.18 1.73
N SER A 32 -9.49 -2.16 1.06
CA SER A 32 -10.35 -3.32 0.88
C SER A 32 -9.81 -4.32 -0.14
N THR A 33 -8.80 -3.94 -0.94
CA THR A 33 -8.05 -4.88 -1.80
C THR A 33 -7.10 -5.79 -1.01
N PHE A 34 -6.90 -5.54 0.28
CA PHE A 34 -6.04 -6.38 1.12
C PHE A 34 -6.59 -7.80 1.24
N ILE A 35 -5.80 -8.78 0.82
CA ILE A 35 -6.09 -10.21 1.02
C ILE A 35 -4.87 -10.84 1.67
N LYS A 36 -5.05 -11.34 2.89
CA LYS A 36 -4.01 -12.05 3.62
C LYS A 36 -3.72 -13.39 2.94
N GLU A 37 -2.45 -13.67 2.65
CA GLU A 37 -2.00 -14.93 2.06
C GLU A 37 -1.48 -15.86 3.16
N SER A 38 -2.22 -16.94 3.42
CA SER A 38 -1.83 -17.96 4.39
C SER A 38 -0.53 -18.66 3.94
N GLY A 39 0.43 -18.80 4.85
CA GLY A 39 1.74 -19.42 4.53
C GLY A 39 2.79 -18.47 3.98
N LYS A 40 2.43 -17.22 3.65
CA LYS A 40 3.43 -16.20 3.30
C LYS A 40 4.23 -15.83 4.54
N GLN A 41 5.54 -16.06 4.50
CA GLN A 41 6.41 -15.56 5.55
C GLN A 41 6.45 -14.04 5.51
N ASN A 42 6.23 -13.43 6.67
CA ASN A 42 6.34 -11.98 6.78
C ASN A 42 7.80 -11.62 6.50
N VAL A 43 8.04 -10.84 5.45
CA VAL A 43 9.38 -10.34 5.15
C VAL A 43 9.83 -9.55 6.38
N GLN A 44 10.98 -9.91 6.95
CA GLN A 44 11.50 -9.32 8.18
C GLN A 44 11.40 -7.79 8.14
N ASP A 45 10.87 -7.20 9.22
CA ASP A 45 10.87 -5.76 9.42
C ASP A 45 12.30 -5.28 9.67
N ILE A 46 13.03 -5.04 8.59
CA ILE A 46 14.40 -4.53 8.61
C ILE A 46 14.47 -3.02 8.89
N THR A 47 13.34 -2.36 9.16
CA THR A 47 13.32 -0.91 9.42
C THR A 47 14.18 -0.55 10.63
N LYS A 48 14.31 -1.46 11.60
CA LYS A 48 15.22 -1.30 12.75
C LYS A 48 16.71 -1.32 12.38
N ARG A 49 17.06 -1.92 11.24
CA ARG A 49 18.43 -2.10 10.74
C ARG A 49 18.61 -1.43 9.37
N LEU A 50 17.81 -0.41 9.06
CA LEU A 50 17.76 0.21 7.74
C LEU A 50 19.11 0.78 7.27
N PHE A 51 19.95 1.21 8.22
CA PHE A 51 21.29 1.74 7.94
C PHE A 51 22.38 0.66 7.88
N GLU A 52 22.06 -0.57 8.30
CA GLU A 52 22.99 -1.70 8.30
C GLU A 52 22.70 -2.68 7.16
N ILE A 53 21.44 -2.76 6.72
CA ILE A 53 20.97 -3.73 5.73
C ILE A 53 20.13 -3.00 4.70
N GLN A 54 20.56 -3.07 3.44
CA GLN A 54 19.79 -2.52 2.32
C GLN A 54 18.48 -3.32 2.14
N PRO A 55 17.32 -2.66 2.09
CA PRO A 55 16.07 -3.34 1.76
C PRO A 55 16.09 -3.87 0.32
N SER A 56 15.76 -5.15 0.16
CA SER A 56 15.44 -5.68 -1.16
C SER A 56 14.01 -5.28 -1.51
N PHE A 57 13.87 -4.37 -2.47
CA PHE A 57 12.58 -3.98 -3.05
C PHE A 57 12.29 -4.75 -4.34
N ALA A 58 11.03 -4.86 -4.72
CA ALA A 58 10.67 -5.30 -6.06
C ALA A 58 11.21 -4.32 -7.12
N PRO A 59 11.55 -4.79 -8.34
CA PRO A 59 11.92 -3.90 -9.42
C PRO A 59 10.78 -2.90 -9.68
N GLN A 60 11.17 -1.68 -10.08
CA GLN A 60 10.24 -0.64 -10.47
C GLN A 60 9.37 -1.15 -11.62
N ARG A 61 8.05 -1.01 -11.48
CA ARG A 61 7.08 -1.43 -12.49
C ARG A 61 6.45 -0.21 -13.16
N ASP A 62 6.12 -0.33 -14.44
CA ASP A 62 5.31 0.65 -15.13
C ASP A 62 3.87 0.56 -14.62
N CYS A 63 3.40 1.64 -13.99
CA CYS A 63 2.09 1.67 -13.32
C CYS A 63 1.04 2.42 -14.15
N LYS A 64 1.22 2.51 -15.47
CA LYS A 64 0.26 3.19 -16.35
C LYS A 64 -1.16 2.59 -16.28
N ALA A 65 -1.29 1.34 -15.86
CA ALA A 65 -2.56 0.61 -15.75
C ALA A 65 -3.05 0.42 -14.30
N LEU A 66 -2.44 1.07 -13.31
CA LEU A 66 -2.80 0.93 -11.91
C LEU A 66 -3.95 1.89 -11.57
N ASP A 67 -5.14 1.35 -11.29
CA ASP A 67 -6.28 2.16 -10.86
C ASP A 67 -6.35 2.22 -9.32
N ILE A 68 -6.62 3.41 -8.78
CA ILE A 68 -6.75 3.61 -7.34
C ILE A 68 -8.04 4.35 -7.07
N GLN A 69 -9.04 3.60 -6.64
CA GLN A 69 -10.33 4.13 -6.24
C GLN A 69 -10.30 4.46 -4.75
N CYS A 70 -10.77 5.65 -4.40
CA CYS A 70 -10.77 6.16 -3.04
C CYS A 70 -12.15 6.71 -2.69
N LYS A 71 -12.79 6.12 -1.68
CA LYS A 71 -14.07 6.59 -1.12
C LYS A 71 -13.88 7.39 0.17
N ALA A 72 -12.65 7.56 0.62
CA ALA A 72 -12.34 8.39 1.79
C ALA A 72 -12.47 9.87 1.45
N ASP A 73 -12.95 10.66 2.41
CA ASP A 73 -12.95 12.12 2.34
C ASP A 73 -11.53 12.65 2.63
N CYS A 74 -10.69 12.74 1.59
CA CYS A 74 -9.30 13.14 1.72
C CYS A 74 -8.86 14.13 0.63
N GLN A 75 -7.78 14.85 0.90
CA GLN A 75 -7.20 15.88 0.04
C GLN A 75 -6.81 15.36 -1.35
N PHE A 76 -6.41 14.08 -1.43
CA PHE A 76 -5.98 13.43 -2.67
C PHE A 76 -7.11 12.72 -3.41
N ASN A 77 -8.35 12.80 -2.92
CA ASN A 77 -9.52 12.28 -3.60
C ASN A 77 -10.08 13.33 -4.55
N HIS A 78 -10.04 13.03 -5.85
CA HIS A 78 -10.78 13.77 -6.87
C HIS A 78 -11.78 12.84 -7.54
N ASN A 79 -13.07 13.08 -7.27
CA ASN A 79 -14.20 12.35 -7.87
C ASN A 79 -14.10 10.81 -7.70
N GLY A 80 -13.70 10.35 -6.52
CA GLY A 80 -13.59 8.93 -6.21
C GLY A 80 -12.28 8.27 -6.68
N ARG A 81 -11.35 9.02 -7.28
CA ARG A 81 -10.02 8.55 -7.69
C ARG A 81 -8.93 9.21 -6.85
N CYS A 82 -7.94 8.42 -6.43
CA CYS A 82 -6.77 8.96 -5.76
C CYS A 82 -5.75 9.46 -6.78
N VAL A 83 -5.35 10.73 -6.68
CA VAL A 83 -4.37 11.36 -7.59
C VAL A 83 -2.97 11.51 -6.99
N SER A 84 -2.69 10.87 -5.86
CA SER A 84 -1.40 11.01 -5.19
C SER A 84 -0.28 10.39 -6.02
N ASN A 85 0.89 11.05 -6.06
CA ASN A 85 2.12 10.49 -6.63
C ASN A 85 2.65 9.26 -5.86
N GLY A 86 2.08 8.97 -4.68
CA GLY A 86 2.38 7.76 -3.91
C GLY A 86 1.38 7.52 -2.79
N ILE A 87 1.01 6.25 -2.60
CA ILE A 87 0.15 5.81 -1.49
C ILE A 87 0.96 4.88 -0.61
N THR A 88 0.91 5.10 0.70
CA THR A 88 1.48 4.17 1.67
C THR A 88 0.37 3.52 2.49
N ILE A 89 0.32 2.18 2.48
CA ILE A 89 -0.62 1.40 3.31
C ILE A 89 0.17 0.79 4.47
N ASN A 90 -0.25 1.08 5.71
CA ASN A 90 0.44 0.65 6.92
C ASN A 90 -0.16 -0.59 7.58
N SER A 91 0.65 -1.23 8.42
CA SER A 91 0.28 -2.35 9.27
C SER A 91 0.26 -2.06 10.77
N ILE A 92 0.43 -0.80 11.20
CA ILE A 92 0.48 -0.45 12.64
C ILE A 92 -0.78 -0.90 13.41
N LYS A 93 -1.92 -1.13 12.72
CA LYS A 93 -3.13 -1.76 13.27
C LYS A 93 -3.50 -3.02 12.50
N GLU A 94 -4.33 -3.90 13.07
CA GLU A 94 -4.85 -5.13 12.43
C GLU A 94 -5.32 -4.86 10.98
N ASN A 95 -5.96 -3.71 10.76
CA ASN A 95 -6.48 -3.28 9.46
C ASN A 95 -5.46 -2.52 8.57
N PRO A 96 -5.54 -2.64 7.23
CA PRO A 96 -4.67 -1.95 6.28
C PRO A 96 -5.08 -0.49 6.07
N TYR A 97 -4.53 0.42 6.88
CA TYR A 97 -4.87 1.84 6.83
C TYR A 97 -4.00 2.61 5.81
N CYS A 98 -4.61 3.54 5.05
CA CYS A 98 -3.89 4.46 4.17
C CYS A 98 -3.24 5.61 4.97
N ILE A 99 -1.91 5.67 5.01
CA ILE A 99 -1.14 6.72 5.72
C ILE A 99 -1.19 8.04 4.97
N SER A 100 -1.28 7.99 3.63
CA SER A 100 -1.39 9.20 2.79
C SER A 100 -2.75 9.88 2.92
N PHE A 101 -3.58 9.52 3.90
CA PHE A 101 -4.84 10.19 4.17
C PHE A 101 -4.59 11.51 4.89
N LEU A 102 -4.97 12.61 4.23
CA LEU A 102 -5.07 13.93 4.83
C LEU A 102 -6.50 14.40 4.66
N ARG A 103 -7.19 14.69 5.76
CA ARG A 103 -8.54 15.24 5.71
C ARG A 103 -8.48 16.68 5.21
N LYS A 104 -9.43 17.08 4.36
CA LYS A 104 -9.58 18.50 3.96
C LYS A 104 -10.03 19.36 5.13
#